data_AF-A0A8H7U2Q7-F1
#
_entry.id   AF-A0A8H7U2Q7-F1
#
_cell.length_a   1.000
_cell.length_b   1.000
_cell.length_c   1.000
_cell.angle_alpha   90.00
_cell.angle_beta   90.00
_cell.angle_gamma   90.00
#
_symmetry.space_group_name_H-M   'P 1'
#
loop_
_entity.id
_entity.type
_entity.pdbx_description
1 polymer ?
#
loop_
_entity_poly.entity_id
_entity_poly.type
_entity_poly.pdbx_seq_one_letter_code
_entity_poly.pdbx_strand_id
1 'polypeptide(L)'
;MANIQNQPVLCRWGANPCGITLDDTSSAGINRHLTDTHFPAGAWHDRTREACQWQVNKPDNSVHPCNTDMYMRNFGKHIATVHLRIMQKICSECGAKLSRGDALRRHRAGYCPGPNTMPGANVSSGV
;
A
#
# COMPACT_ATOMS: atom_id res chain seq x y z
N MET A 1 15.73 -2.78 24.18
CA MET A 1 14.60 -2.19 23.44
C MET A 1 14.97 -2.22 21.96
N ALA A 2 14.63 -3.29 21.25
CA ALA A 2 15.05 -3.46 19.86
C ALA A 2 14.19 -2.58 18.94
N ASN A 3 14.83 -1.58 18.34
CA ASN A 3 14.29 -0.67 17.34
C ASN A 3 13.76 -1.49 16.15
N ILE A 4 12.44 -1.55 16.02
CA ILE A 4 11.77 -2.32 14.96
C ILE A 4 12.11 -1.64 13.63
N GLN A 5 12.87 -2.37 12.82
CA GLN A 5 13.49 -1.92 11.58
C GLN A 5 12.52 -1.14 10.68
N ASN A 6 12.78 0.15 10.51
CA ASN A 6 12.28 0.95 9.39
C ASN A 6 12.96 0.44 8.11
N GLN A 7 12.53 -0.73 7.62
CA GLN A 7 13.03 -1.28 6.37
C GLN A 7 12.80 -0.26 5.25
N PRO A 8 13.82 0.07 4.44
CA PRO A 8 13.67 1.02 3.36
C PRO A 8 12.63 0.51 2.36
N VAL A 9 11.64 1.35 2.06
CA VAL A 9 10.62 1.02 1.08
C VAL A 9 11.18 1.31 -0.31
N LEU A 10 11.44 0.26 -1.09
CA LEU A 10 11.93 0.40 -2.47
C LEU A 10 10.77 0.58 -3.44
N CYS A 11 10.93 1.50 -4.39
CA CYS A 11 10.02 1.68 -5.50
C CYS A 11 10.04 0.45 -6.41
N ARG A 12 8.86 -0.06 -6.76
CA ARG A 12 8.69 -1.22 -7.65
C ARG A 12 7.90 -0.87 -8.91
N TRP A 13 7.94 0.40 -9.33
CA TRP A 13 7.24 0.85 -10.52
C TRP A 13 7.94 0.36 -11.79
N GLY A 14 7.15 0.01 -12.81
CA GLY A 14 7.60 -0.26 -14.18
C GLY A 14 7.70 -1.76 -14.53
N ALA A 15 8.03 -2.03 -15.79
CA ALA A 15 8.27 -3.40 -16.28
C ALA A 15 9.47 -4.06 -15.57
N ASN A 16 10.48 -3.26 -15.23
CA ASN A 16 11.58 -3.63 -14.33
C ASN A 16 11.44 -2.81 -13.04
N PRO A 17 11.68 -3.39 -11.85
CA PRO A 17 11.47 -2.66 -10.60
C PRO A 17 12.52 -1.54 -10.47
N CYS A 18 12.03 -0.31 -10.34
CA CYS A 18 12.85 0.90 -10.15
C CYS A 18 14.00 0.74 -9.13
N GLY A 19 13.71 0.22 -7.93
CA GLY A 19 14.70 -0.03 -6.89
C GLY A 19 15.13 1.20 -6.07
N ILE A 20 14.75 2.43 -6.45
CA ILE A 20 15.04 3.64 -5.67
C ILE A 20 14.29 3.61 -4.32
N THR A 21 14.96 3.99 -3.24
CA THR A 21 14.32 4.10 -1.91
C THR A 21 13.39 5.30 -1.86
N LEU A 22 12.16 5.09 -1.41
CA LEU A 22 11.19 6.15 -1.17
C LEU A 22 11.45 6.76 0.21
N ASP A 23 11.98 7.99 0.24
CA ASP A 23 12.17 8.79 1.44
C ASP A 23 10.84 9.29 2.03
N ASP A 24 9.89 9.62 1.16
CA ASP A 24 8.53 10.00 1.53
C ASP A 24 7.50 9.03 0.93
N THR A 25 6.99 8.14 1.79
CA THR A 25 5.93 7.17 1.44
C THR A 25 4.52 7.78 1.48
N SER A 26 4.38 9.08 1.73
CA SER A 26 3.10 9.77 1.62
C SER A 26 2.57 9.73 0.18
N SER A 27 1.27 9.96 0.01
CA SER A 27 0.67 10.01 -1.33
C SER A 27 1.29 11.10 -2.21
N ALA A 28 1.69 12.23 -1.62
CA ALA A 28 2.35 13.32 -2.32
C ALA A 28 3.80 12.97 -2.67
N GLY A 29 4.56 12.40 -1.73
CA GLY A 29 5.93 11.95 -1.96
C GLY A 29 6.05 10.90 -3.05
N ILE A 30 5.16 9.91 -3.05
CA ILE A 30 5.11 8.89 -4.10
C ILE A 30 4.74 9.52 -5.46
N ASN A 31 3.74 10.41 -5.52
CA ASN A 31 3.40 11.09 -6.76
C ASN A 31 4.59 11.88 -7.32
N ARG A 32 5.28 12.64 -6.47
CA ARG A 32 6.50 13.36 -6.84
C ARG A 32 7.56 12.40 -7.41
N HIS A 33 7.85 11.30 -6.71
CA HIS A 33 8.80 10.30 -7.19
C HIS A 33 8.39 9.74 -8.57
N LEU A 34 7.11 9.41 -8.76
CA LEU A 34 6.62 8.93 -10.04
C LEU A 34 6.83 9.97 -11.14
N THR A 35 6.34 11.19 -10.93
CA THR A 35 6.44 12.29 -11.91
C THR A 35 7.89 12.59 -12.27
N ASP A 36 8.81 12.61 -11.30
CA ASP A 36 10.20 13.01 -11.54
C ASP A 36 11.05 11.88 -12.14
N THR A 37 10.71 10.62 -11.86
CA THR A 37 11.57 9.46 -12.18
C THR A 37 11.05 8.62 -13.33
N HIS A 38 9.72 8.44 -13.44
CA HIS A 38 9.11 7.46 -14.35
C HIS A 38 8.36 8.08 -15.52
N PHE A 39 8.05 9.38 -15.42
CA PHE A 39 7.35 10.10 -16.48
C PHE A 39 8.23 11.22 -17.01
N PRO A 40 8.42 11.31 -18.34
CA PRO A 40 9.09 12.46 -18.94
C PRO A 40 8.41 13.78 -18.58
N ALA A 41 9.15 14.89 -18.66
CA ALA A 41 8.60 16.21 -18.39
C ALA A 41 7.35 16.46 -19.26
N GLY A 42 6.24 16.77 -18.60
CA GLY A 42 4.95 17.03 -19.25
C GLY A 42 4.13 15.79 -19.61
N ALA A 43 4.62 14.56 -19.38
CA ALA A 43 3.83 13.33 -19.60
C ALA A 43 2.84 13.03 -18.47
N TRP A 44 3.04 13.62 -17.28
CA TRP A 44 2.13 13.46 -16.15
C TRP A 44 0.92 14.39 -16.25
N HIS A 45 -0.27 13.81 -16.27
CA HIS A 45 -1.52 14.55 -16.37
C HIS A 45 -2.59 14.00 -15.42
N ASP A 46 -3.10 14.85 -14.53
CA ASP A 46 -4.03 14.45 -13.46
C ASP A 46 -5.35 13.82 -13.94
N ARG A 47 -5.76 14.11 -15.19
CA ARG A 47 -7.00 13.60 -15.80
C ARG A 47 -6.75 12.43 -16.76
N THR A 48 -5.50 12.09 -17.02
CA THR A 48 -5.18 10.89 -17.81
C THR A 48 -5.35 9.66 -16.93
N ARG A 49 -5.94 8.62 -17.50
CA ARG A 49 -6.09 7.32 -16.85
C ARG A 49 -5.07 6.38 -17.45
N GLU A 50 -4.34 5.72 -16.56
CA GLU A 50 -3.31 4.75 -16.91
C GLU A 50 -3.35 3.59 -15.91
N ALA A 51 -2.77 2.47 -16.31
CA ALA A 51 -2.65 1.30 -15.45
C ALA A 51 -1.52 1.47 -14.43
N CYS A 52 -1.77 1.13 -13.16
CA CYS A 52 -0.73 1.07 -12.14
C CYS A 52 0.32 -0.01 -12.50
N GLN A 53 1.56 0.41 -12.68
CA GLN A 53 2.68 -0.47 -13.06
C GLN A 53 3.49 -0.97 -11.85
N TRP A 54 2.97 -0.84 -10.63
CA TRP A 54 3.65 -1.35 -9.45
C TRP A 54 3.74 -2.88 -9.47
N GLN A 55 4.93 -3.43 -9.29
CA GLN A 55 5.14 -4.87 -9.28
C GLN A 55 4.65 -5.51 -7.98
N VAL A 56 3.79 -6.51 -8.14
CA VAL A 56 3.21 -7.32 -7.07
C VAL A 56 3.65 -8.77 -7.21
N ASN A 57 3.99 -9.38 -6.08
CA ASN A 57 4.28 -10.81 -6.00
C ASN A 57 2.95 -11.57 -5.91
N LYS A 58 2.79 -12.60 -6.73
CA LYS A 58 1.66 -13.52 -6.70
C LYS A 58 1.97 -14.77 -5.86
N PRO A 59 0.96 -15.58 -5.50
CA PRO A 59 1.16 -16.79 -4.70
C PRO A 59 2.09 -17.84 -5.34
N ASP A 60 2.19 -17.84 -6.67
CA ASP A 60 3.09 -18.67 -7.47
C ASP A 60 4.52 -18.09 -7.57
N ASN A 61 4.86 -17.09 -6.75
CA ASN A 61 6.13 -16.35 -6.78
C ASN A 61 6.43 -15.59 -8.08
N SER A 62 5.47 -15.51 -9.01
CA SER A 62 5.57 -14.63 -10.17
C SER A 62 5.41 -13.17 -9.77
N VAL A 63 6.03 -12.28 -10.56
CA VAL A 63 5.97 -10.84 -10.36
C VAL A 63 5.21 -10.22 -11.53
N HIS A 64 4.11 -9.54 -11.24
CA HIS A 64 3.25 -8.92 -12.24
C HIS A 64 2.97 -7.46 -11.89
N PRO A 65 2.71 -6.58 -12.88
CA PRO A 65 2.19 -5.26 -12.61
C PRO A 65 0.78 -5.33 -11.99
N CYS A 66 0.45 -4.37 -11.12
CA CYS A 66 -0.87 -4.28 -10.48
C CYS A 66 -2.01 -4.13 -11.50
N ASN A 67 -1.78 -3.40 -12.58
CA ASN A 67 -2.67 -3.19 -13.71
C ASN A 67 -4.06 -2.60 -13.37
N THR A 68 -4.21 -1.97 -12.20
CA THR A 68 -5.44 -1.25 -11.85
C THR A 68 -5.44 0.09 -12.59
N ASP A 69 -6.44 0.29 -13.46
CA ASP A 69 -6.63 1.53 -14.20
C ASP A 69 -7.21 2.64 -13.30
N MET A 70 -6.55 3.79 -13.25
CA MET A 70 -7.03 4.96 -12.52
C MET A 70 -6.39 6.25 -13.04
N TYR A 71 -6.94 7.39 -12.60
CA TYR A 71 -6.31 8.68 -12.87
C TYR A 71 -4.89 8.75 -12.28
N MET A 72 -3.92 9.28 -13.05
CA MET A 72 -2.52 9.35 -12.63
C MET A 72 -2.35 10.03 -11.26
N ARG A 73 -3.10 11.10 -10.99
CA ARG A 73 -3.11 11.80 -9.69
C ARG A 73 -3.39 10.90 -8.48
N ASN A 74 -4.06 9.75 -8.69
CA ASN A 74 -4.42 8.81 -7.65
C ASN A 74 -3.37 7.72 -7.41
N PHE A 75 -2.34 7.60 -8.25
CA PHE A 75 -1.33 6.55 -8.12
C PHE A 75 -0.64 6.57 -6.76
N GLY A 76 -0.19 7.73 -6.27
CA GLY A 76 0.47 7.84 -4.98
C GLY A 76 -0.41 7.36 -3.82
N LYS A 77 -1.68 7.73 -3.80
CA LYS A 77 -2.64 7.25 -2.80
C LYS A 77 -2.88 5.74 -2.91
N HIS A 78 -3.04 5.24 -4.14
CA HIS A 78 -3.24 3.83 -4.40
C HIS A 78 -2.03 3.00 -3.94
N ILE A 79 -0.81 3.36 -4.34
CA ILE A 79 0.42 2.65 -3.96
C ILE A 79 0.61 2.66 -2.44
N ALA A 80 0.49 3.82 -1.79
CA ALA A 80 0.60 3.95 -0.34
C ALA A 80 -0.36 3.00 0.41
N THR A 81 -1.60 2.91 -0.06
CA THR A 81 -2.65 2.16 0.66
C THR A 81 -2.68 0.68 0.31
N VAL A 82 -2.49 0.32 -0.96
CA VAL A 82 -2.64 -1.05 -1.46
C VAL A 82 -1.32 -1.82 -1.38
N HIS A 83 -0.23 -1.23 -1.84
CA HIS A 83 1.05 -1.93 -1.98
C HIS A 83 1.93 -1.78 -0.74
N LEU A 84 2.02 -0.55 -0.22
CA LEU A 84 2.84 -0.29 0.97
C LEU A 84 2.08 -0.56 2.27
N ARG A 85 0.74 -0.55 2.22
CA ARG A 85 -0.15 -0.72 3.39
C ARG A 85 0.22 0.18 4.56
N ILE A 86 0.77 1.38 4.31
CA ILE A 86 1.25 2.29 5.36
C ILE A 86 0.13 2.79 6.28
N MET A 87 -1.11 2.77 5.80
CA MET A 87 -2.27 3.15 6.59
C MET A 87 -2.75 2.03 7.51
N GLN A 88 -2.23 0.81 7.37
CA GLN A 88 -2.63 -0.33 8.17
C GLN A 88 -2.31 -0.07 9.64
N LYS A 89 -3.28 -0.33 10.51
CA LYS A 89 -3.15 -0.22 11.96
C LYS A 89 -3.31 -1.60 12.58
N ILE A 90 -2.52 -1.88 13.60
CA ILE A 90 -2.62 -3.13 14.37
C ILE A 90 -3.42 -2.83 15.63
N CYS A 91 -4.43 -3.65 15.92
CA CYS A 91 -5.11 -3.59 17.20
C CYS A 91 -4.16 -4.07 18.29
N SER A 92 -3.89 -3.22 19.28
CA SER A 92 -3.04 -3.54 20.42
C SER A 92 -3.62 -4.60 21.36
N GLU A 93 -4.94 -4.84 21.28
CA GLU A 93 -5.63 -5.81 22.13
C GLU A 93 -5.59 -7.19 21.47
N CYS A 94 -6.21 -7.36 20.30
CA CYS A 94 -6.33 -8.68 19.66
C CYS A 94 -5.28 -8.96 18.57
N GLY A 95 -4.39 -8.01 18.25
CA GLY A 95 -3.38 -8.17 17.19
C GLY A 95 -3.91 -8.08 15.75
N ALA A 96 -5.21 -7.85 15.54
CA ALA A 96 -5.80 -7.77 14.21
C ALA A 96 -5.15 -6.65 13.36
N LYS A 97 -4.93 -6.93 12.07
CA LYS A 97 -4.43 -5.96 11.07
C LYS A 97 -5.60 -5.30 10.36
N LEU A 98 -5.84 -4.02 10.61
CA LEU A 98 -6.92 -3.23 10.04
C LEU A 98 -6.38 -2.30 8.97
N SER A 99 -7.10 -2.13 7.86
CA SER A 99 -6.63 -1.37 6.69
C SER A 99 -6.41 0.14 6.93
N ARG A 100 -7.03 0.71 7.98
CA ARG A 100 -6.93 2.13 8.34
C ARG A 100 -7.40 2.41 9.77
N GLY A 101 -7.10 3.60 10.29
CA GLY A 101 -7.44 4.02 11.66
C GLY A 101 -8.93 4.05 11.99
N ASP A 102 -9.79 4.43 11.05
CA ASP A 102 -11.25 4.39 11.26
C ASP A 102 -11.76 2.96 11.47
N ALA A 103 -11.27 2.01 10.67
CA ALA A 103 -11.58 0.59 10.82
C ALA A 103 -11.13 0.06 12.19
N LEU A 104 -9.96 0.48 12.68
CA LEU A 104 -9.51 0.16 14.03
C LEU A 104 -10.44 0.74 15.11
N ARG A 105 -10.91 1.98 14.95
CA ARG A 105 -11.83 2.62 15.91
C ARG A 105 -13.14 1.84 16.00
N ARG A 106 -13.74 1.48 14.86
CA ARG A 106 -14.98 0.69 14.80
C ARG A 106 -14.77 -0.73 15.32
N HIS A 107 -13.63 -1.35 15.02
CA HIS A 107 -13.26 -2.65 15.54
C HIS A 107 -13.21 -2.66 17.07
N ARG A 108 -12.49 -1.70 17.67
CA ARG A 108 -12.39 -1.55 19.13
C ARG A 108 -13.75 -1.30 19.79
N ALA A 109 -14.60 -0.50 19.15
CA ALA A 109 -15.90 -0.16 19.71
C ALA A 109 -16.96 -1.28 19.58
N GLY A 110 -16.87 -2.13 18.55
CA GLY A 110 -17.97 -3.03 18.19
C GLY A 110 -17.70 -4.52 18.37
N TYR A 111 -16.51 -5.01 18.03
CA TYR A 111 -16.29 -6.45 17.83
C TYR A 111 -14.84 -6.90 18.07
N CYS A 112 -14.10 -6.19 18.92
CA CYS A 112 -12.77 -6.62 19.33
C CYS A 112 -12.88 -7.84 20.25
N PRO A 113 -12.28 -9.01 19.91
CA PRO A 113 -12.36 -10.21 20.74
C PRO A 113 -11.45 -10.16 21.99
N GLY A 114 -10.68 -9.09 22.17
CA GLY A 114 -9.72 -8.94 23.27
C GLY A 114 -8.41 -9.72 23.07
N PRO A 115 -7.53 -9.73 24.09
CA PRO A 115 -6.15 -10.19 23.98
C PRO A 115 -5.94 -11.71 23.92
N ASN A 116 -7.01 -12.50 23.92
CA ASN A 116 -6.90 -13.96 24.07
C ASN A 116 -7.39 -14.78 22.88
N THR A 117 -7.66 -14.14 21.73
CA THR A 117 -8.13 -14.84 20.54
C THR A 117 -7.35 -14.34 19.33
N MET A 118 -6.25 -15.01 19.01
CA MET A 118 -5.70 -15.00 17.67
C MET A 118 -6.38 -16.12 16.88
N PRO A 119 -7.33 -15.85 15.97
CA PRO A 119 -7.56 -16.74 14.86
C PRO A 119 -6.79 -16.20 13.65
N GLY A 120 -6.00 -17.09 13.08
CA GLY A 120 -5.38 -16.89 11.78
C GLY A 120 -6.40 -16.45 10.75
N ALA A 121 -5.90 -15.64 9.82
CA ALA A 121 -6.53 -15.19 8.59
C ALA A 121 -7.64 -16.12 8.06
N ASN A 122 -8.88 -15.61 8.06
CA ASN A 122 -9.84 -15.90 7.00
C ASN A 122 -10.62 -14.61 6.71
N VAL A 123 -10.31 -13.98 5.58
CA VAL A 123 -11.14 -12.94 4.99
C VAL A 123 -12.04 -13.62 3.95
N SER A 124 -13.21 -14.05 4.39
CA SER A 124 -14.35 -14.29 3.50
C SER A 124 -14.88 -12.92 3.07
N SER A 125 -14.47 -12.44 1.89
CA SER A 125 -15.15 -11.34 1.22
C SER A 125 -16.54 -11.81 0.83
N GLY A 126 -17.56 -11.22 1.45
CA GLY A 126 -18.93 -11.32 0.98
C GLY A 126 -19.11 -10.57 -0.35
N VAL A 127 -19.64 -11.29 -1.33
CA VAL A 127 -20.64 -10.80 -2.27
C VAL A 127 -21.91 -11.59 -1.99
#